data_AF-R9L4B6-F1
#
_entry.id   AF-R9L4B6-F1
#
_cell.length_a   1.000
_cell.length_b   1.000
_cell.length_c   1.000
_cell.angle_alpha   90.00
_cell.angle_beta   90.00
_cell.angle_gamma   90.00
#
_symmetry.space_group_name_H-M   'P 1'
#
loop_
_entity.id
_entity.type
_entity.pdbx_description
1 polymer ?
#
loop_
_entity_poly.entity_id
_entity_poly.type
_entity_poly.pdbx_seq_one_letter_code
_entity_poly.pdbx_strand_id
1 'polypeptide(L)'
;MLKMIGMEIKQFIRTPLWMALFALTIVAAIFLPRSSLTDLSVVPGLVYFMMVMSLLFSIYGAEIARMEINNHAEEHLFVTPKYALYHRSKLLYWLTLSAAIYFLFYITVMAYIGITYNNITKSDILDSLLYTVLCWFIPFFYSIILGYLVYRSLPGIYSYLIMIFLWFLTMPYNSMLGFIPQTLGGWLINGDPNMILIFSSSPLESLEINKGYYFQRAFMFLLLISAYTLVMYRRDRTKRNLAIATMVISLLIPTLSPYVPYITGSDTLGQAVFHYNDEIQLNTGYKVNQYTFHLNHGESNHYFRYTVDMDIESQSDQISLALLEDFQVLSASLNERPIVPTRLGNVVQLELPERIGTLHLEVETRTYQAIGPTTLQLIATSAWYPMNPLEAMDPYSQGVKEKYEIYWDSAKPNRILSNLAHPSENLWTGVAFGPTLLMGEFEHEGHLVFPRYKTLDRIQRIQQGVEDIFKDNNKKYAASAQLPPNVYYVTTFYGMQANPDEAYIYPNIYPNEDILRVFYPQKKGER
;
A
#
# COMPACT_ATOMS: atom_id res chain seq x y z
N MET A 1 -21.29 -12.79 33.70
CA MET A 1 -20.31 -12.71 32.60
C MET A 1 -18.90 -13.05 33.10
N LEU A 2 -18.28 -12.22 33.96
CA LEU A 2 -16.91 -12.45 34.50
C LEU A 2 -16.70 -13.85 35.11
N LYS A 3 -17.65 -14.35 35.92
CA LYS A 3 -17.58 -15.70 36.49
C LYS A 3 -17.51 -16.80 35.40
N MET A 4 -18.20 -16.64 34.27
CA MET A 4 -18.16 -17.60 33.16
C MET A 4 -16.84 -17.54 32.41
N ILE A 5 -16.33 -16.34 32.14
CA ILE A 5 -14.99 -16.15 31.57
C ILE A 5 -13.92 -16.79 32.44
N GLY A 6 -13.99 -16.60 33.77
CA GLY A 6 -13.07 -17.22 34.71
C GLY A 6 -13.12 -18.75 34.72
N MET A 7 -14.25 -19.37 34.38
CA MET A 7 -14.35 -20.83 34.24
C MET A 7 -13.67 -21.31 32.95
N GLU A 8 -13.90 -20.63 31.83
CA GLU A 8 -13.25 -20.92 30.55
C GLU A 8 -11.71 -20.79 30.66
N ILE A 9 -11.21 -19.74 31.33
CA ILE A 9 -9.78 -19.56 31.62
C ILE A 9 -9.22 -20.73 32.44
N LYS A 10 -9.94 -21.16 33.49
CA LYS A 10 -9.52 -22.32 34.29
C LYS A 10 -9.47 -23.60 33.46
N GLN A 11 -10.41 -23.79 32.54
CA GLN A 11 -10.43 -24.95 31.64
C GLN A 11 -9.23 -24.94 30.69
N PHE A 12 -8.88 -23.78 30.13
CA PHE A 12 -7.69 -23.60 29.31
C PHE A 12 -6.39 -23.91 30.08
N ILE A 13 -6.24 -23.37 31.30
CA ILE A 13 -5.05 -23.65 32.14
C ILE A 13 -4.93 -25.14 32.47
N ARG A 14 -6.07 -25.83 32.67
CA ARG A 14 -6.12 -27.27 32.92
C ARG A 14 -5.81 -28.12 31.69
N THR A 15 -5.72 -27.53 30.50
CA THR A 15 -5.38 -28.20 29.24
C THR A 15 -4.02 -27.67 28.72
N PRO A 16 -2.90 -28.05 29.37
CA PRO A 16 -1.60 -27.41 29.15
C PRO A 16 -1.04 -27.59 27.73
N LEU A 17 -1.53 -28.59 26.99
CA LEU A 17 -1.16 -28.83 25.61
C LEU A 17 -1.29 -27.56 24.75
N TRP A 18 -2.37 -26.80 24.90
CA TRP A 18 -2.59 -25.60 24.11
C TRP A 18 -1.60 -24.48 24.41
N MET A 19 -1.29 -24.28 25.70
CA MET A 19 -0.26 -23.33 26.11
C MET A 19 1.10 -23.72 25.54
N ALA A 20 1.44 -25.00 25.56
CA ALA A 20 2.69 -25.50 25.00
C ALA A 20 2.77 -25.31 23.47
N LEU A 21 1.69 -25.59 22.73
CA LEU A 21 1.65 -25.40 21.27
C LEU A 21 1.79 -23.92 20.87
N PHE A 22 1.09 -23.01 21.56
CA PHE A 22 1.25 -21.57 21.30
C PHE A 22 2.66 -21.08 21.65
N ALA A 23 3.20 -21.47 22.81
CA ALA A 23 4.54 -21.09 23.22
C ALA A 23 5.61 -21.60 22.24
N LEU A 24 5.52 -22.88 21.82
CA LEU A 24 6.44 -23.46 20.84
C LEU A 24 6.41 -22.71 19.51
N THR A 25 5.23 -22.31 19.05
CA THR A 25 5.07 -21.59 17.78
C THR A 25 5.66 -20.18 17.88
N ILE A 26 5.46 -19.48 18.99
CA ILE A 26 6.08 -18.17 19.25
C ILE A 26 7.61 -18.29 19.25
N VAL A 27 8.16 -19.31 19.93
CA VAL A 27 9.60 -19.56 19.96
C VAL A 27 10.11 -19.86 18.54
N ALA A 28 9.44 -20.73 17.78
CA ALA A 28 9.82 -21.06 16.41
C ALA A 28 9.82 -19.82 15.49
N ALA A 29 8.84 -18.93 15.65
CA ALA A 29 8.72 -17.69 14.90
C ALA A 29 9.87 -16.70 15.12
N ILE A 30 10.61 -16.83 16.22
CA ILE A 30 11.79 -16.02 16.50
C ILE A 30 13.07 -16.73 16.07
N PHE A 31 13.21 -18.01 16.41
CA PHE A 31 14.44 -18.76 16.17
C PHE A 31 14.69 -19.05 14.69
N LEU A 32 13.65 -19.37 13.92
CA LEU A 32 13.81 -19.75 12.51
C LEU A 32 14.22 -18.56 11.62
N PRO A 33 13.58 -17.38 11.68
CA PRO A 33 13.96 -16.22 10.87
C PRO A 33 14.93 -15.27 11.59
N ARG A 34 15.64 -15.70 12.63
CA ARG A 34 16.46 -14.83 13.50
C ARG A 34 17.42 -13.91 12.75
N SER A 35 18.02 -14.38 11.65
CA SER A 35 18.97 -13.61 10.83
C SER A 35 18.31 -12.48 10.04
N SER A 36 16.99 -12.57 9.86
CA SER A 36 16.19 -11.63 9.08
C SER A 36 15.35 -10.70 9.96
N LEU A 37 15.22 -10.97 11.26
CA LEU A 37 14.49 -10.16 12.25
C LEU A 37 15.37 -9.04 12.84
N THR A 38 15.76 -8.07 12.00
CA THR A 38 16.69 -7.00 12.38
C THR A 38 16.02 -5.76 12.97
N ASP A 39 14.76 -5.51 12.60
CA ASP A 39 14.00 -4.31 12.96
C ASP A 39 12.48 -4.59 12.83
N LEU A 40 11.63 -3.62 13.18
CA LEU A 40 10.17 -3.81 13.13
C LEU A 40 9.58 -3.68 11.72
N SER A 41 10.32 -3.15 10.74
CA SER A 41 9.84 -3.04 9.35
C SER A 41 9.72 -4.39 8.66
N VAL A 42 10.45 -5.41 9.14
CA VAL A 42 10.41 -6.78 8.59
C VAL A 42 9.31 -7.67 9.18
N VAL A 43 8.51 -7.15 10.13
CA VAL A 43 7.40 -7.86 10.78
C VAL A 43 6.39 -8.48 9.79
N PRO A 44 6.04 -7.85 8.65
CA PRO A 44 5.21 -8.49 7.63
C PRO A 44 5.77 -9.84 7.15
N GLY A 45 7.11 -9.99 7.10
CA GLY A 45 7.79 -11.23 6.73
C GLY A 45 7.48 -12.43 7.65
N LEU A 46 6.93 -12.20 8.84
CA LEU A 46 6.49 -13.25 9.77
C LEU A 46 5.14 -13.87 9.40
N VAL A 47 4.51 -13.47 8.30
CA VAL A 47 3.19 -13.95 7.85
C VAL A 47 3.06 -15.48 7.86
N TYR A 48 4.12 -16.24 7.54
CA TYR A 48 4.11 -17.71 7.62
C TYR A 48 3.85 -18.25 9.03
N PHE A 49 4.38 -17.59 10.06
CA PHE A 49 4.11 -17.97 11.46
C PHE A 49 2.71 -17.56 11.88
N MET A 50 2.21 -16.46 11.34
CA MET A 50 0.83 -16.01 11.55
C MET A 50 -0.18 -16.99 10.99
N MET A 51 0.13 -17.53 9.81
CA MET A 51 -0.60 -18.57 9.12
C MET A 51 -0.67 -19.87 9.96
N VAL A 52 0.44 -20.29 10.58
CA VAL A 52 0.44 -21.46 11.47
C VAL A 52 -0.36 -21.17 12.75
N MET A 53 -0.18 -19.99 13.35
CA MET A 53 -0.91 -19.59 14.54
C MET A 53 -2.43 -19.51 14.30
N SER A 54 -2.88 -19.01 13.14
CA SER A 54 -4.30 -18.99 12.77
C SER A 54 -4.87 -20.41 12.61
N LEU A 55 -4.08 -21.37 12.11
CA LEU A 55 -4.47 -22.78 12.10
C LEU A 55 -4.68 -23.30 13.52
N LEU A 56 -3.71 -23.07 14.41
CA LEU A 56 -3.76 -23.54 15.80
C LEU A 56 -4.99 -22.98 16.52
N PHE A 57 -5.32 -21.69 16.31
CA PHE A 57 -6.53 -21.09 16.84
C PHE A 57 -7.81 -21.71 16.26
N SER A 58 -7.83 -22.06 14.98
CA SER A 58 -8.96 -22.77 14.36
C SER A 58 -9.18 -24.15 14.98
N ILE A 59 -8.10 -24.95 15.10
CA ILE A 59 -8.17 -26.27 15.73
C ILE A 59 -8.57 -26.14 17.21
N TYR A 60 -8.08 -25.13 17.92
CA TYR A 60 -8.50 -24.84 19.30
C TYR A 60 -10.01 -24.59 19.40
N GLY A 61 -10.57 -23.74 18.52
CA GLY A 61 -12.01 -23.50 18.45
C GLY A 61 -12.81 -24.77 18.19
N ALA A 62 -12.32 -25.64 17.30
CA ALA A 62 -12.95 -26.93 17.02
C ALA A 62 -12.91 -27.90 18.21
N GLU A 63 -11.80 -27.99 18.94
CA GLU A 63 -11.72 -28.86 20.13
C GLU A 63 -12.65 -28.36 21.25
N ILE A 64 -12.84 -27.05 21.41
CA ILE A 64 -13.86 -26.52 22.32
C ILE A 64 -15.25 -27.00 21.89
N ALA A 65 -15.60 -26.85 20.61
CA ALA A 65 -16.89 -27.30 20.08
C ALA A 65 -17.09 -28.81 20.28
N ARG A 66 -16.04 -29.61 20.05
CA ARG A 66 -16.03 -31.05 20.28
C ARG A 66 -16.29 -31.41 21.74
N MET A 67 -15.60 -30.76 22.67
CA MET A 67 -15.82 -30.98 24.10
C MET A 67 -17.26 -30.66 24.51
N GLU A 68 -17.82 -29.56 24.00
CA GLU A 68 -19.21 -29.18 24.30
C GLU A 68 -20.25 -30.16 23.77
N ILE A 69 -20.07 -30.63 22.53
CA ILE A 69 -20.98 -31.59 21.90
C ILE A 69 -20.91 -32.92 22.64
N ASN A 70 -19.71 -33.42 22.92
CA ASN A 70 -19.52 -34.68 23.65
C ASN A 70 -20.09 -34.62 25.07
N ASN A 71 -20.03 -33.45 25.72
CA ASN A 71 -20.56 -33.23 27.06
C ASN A 71 -22.04 -32.79 27.07
N HIS A 72 -22.73 -32.78 25.92
CA HIS A 72 -24.14 -32.37 25.78
C HIS A 72 -24.42 -30.98 26.39
N ALA A 73 -23.42 -30.09 26.38
CA ALA A 73 -23.49 -28.80 27.07
C ALA A 73 -24.62 -27.90 26.51
N GLU A 74 -24.92 -27.99 25.21
CA GLU A 74 -26.00 -27.22 24.58
C GLU A 74 -27.38 -27.60 25.14
N GLU A 75 -27.66 -28.88 25.33
CA GLU A 75 -28.96 -29.36 25.83
C GLU A 75 -29.22 -28.87 27.25
N HIS A 76 -28.20 -28.94 28.10
CA HIS A 76 -28.27 -28.47 29.48
C HIS A 76 -28.37 -26.95 29.59
N LEU A 77 -27.71 -26.20 28.70
CA LEU A 77 -27.69 -24.74 28.75
C LEU A 77 -28.90 -24.09 28.08
N PHE A 78 -29.47 -24.72 27.05
CA PHE A 78 -30.59 -24.18 26.26
C PHE A 78 -31.84 -23.93 27.11
N VAL A 79 -32.09 -24.79 28.09
CA VAL A 79 -33.22 -24.65 29.04
C VAL A 79 -32.99 -23.57 30.10
N THR A 80 -31.80 -22.98 30.15
CA THR A 80 -31.48 -21.94 31.15
C THR A 80 -31.63 -20.53 30.58
N PRO A 81 -32.09 -19.55 31.39
CA PRO A 81 -32.13 -18.14 30.98
C PRO A 81 -30.73 -17.54 30.72
N LYS A 82 -29.65 -18.29 31.05
CA LYS A 82 -28.27 -17.87 30.87
C LYS A 82 -27.67 -18.29 29.53
N TYR A 83 -28.41 -18.97 28.65
CA TYR A 83 -27.92 -19.42 27.33
C TYR A 83 -27.27 -18.30 26.52
N ALA A 84 -27.97 -17.17 26.33
CA ALA A 84 -27.43 -16.04 25.58
C ALA A 84 -26.22 -15.38 26.27
N LEU A 85 -26.23 -15.34 27.61
CA LEU A 85 -25.13 -14.78 28.39
C LEU A 85 -23.88 -15.66 28.32
N TYR A 86 -24.05 -16.99 28.27
CA TYR A 86 -22.96 -17.95 28.10
C TYR A 86 -22.25 -17.74 26.76
N HIS A 87 -22.99 -17.76 25.65
CA HIS A 87 -22.42 -17.58 24.31
C HIS A 87 -21.77 -16.22 24.09
N ARG A 88 -22.28 -15.15 24.71
CA ARG A 88 -21.62 -13.83 24.74
C ARG A 88 -20.34 -13.84 25.57
N SER A 89 -20.38 -14.48 26.73
CA SER A 89 -19.20 -14.61 27.61
C SER A 89 -18.09 -15.41 26.93
N LYS A 90 -18.43 -16.41 26.11
CA LYS A 90 -17.48 -17.21 25.34
C LYS A 90 -16.78 -16.41 24.24
N LEU A 91 -17.52 -15.61 23.46
CA LEU A 91 -16.91 -14.70 22.48
C LEU A 91 -15.92 -13.73 23.15
N LEU A 92 -16.31 -13.16 24.31
CA LEU A 92 -15.44 -12.27 25.06
C LEU A 92 -14.21 -13.01 25.61
N TYR A 93 -14.38 -14.26 26.07
CA TYR A 93 -13.27 -15.11 26.47
C TYR A 93 -12.29 -15.37 25.30
N TRP A 94 -12.79 -15.75 24.12
CA TRP A 94 -11.93 -15.96 22.95
C TRP A 94 -11.19 -14.70 22.54
N LEU A 95 -11.84 -13.54 22.59
CA LEU A 95 -11.21 -12.24 22.36
C LEU A 95 -10.07 -11.98 23.37
N THR A 96 -10.31 -12.26 24.65
CA THR A 96 -9.27 -12.08 25.68
C THR A 96 -8.12 -13.08 25.54
N LEU A 97 -8.41 -14.32 25.13
CA LEU A 97 -7.39 -15.35 24.90
C LEU A 97 -6.52 -15.00 23.69
N SER A 98 -7.14 -14.66 22.56
CA SER A 98 -6.40 -14.26 21.37
C SER A 98 -5.56 -13.01 21.62
N ALA A 99 -6.08 -12.05 22.40
CA ALA A 99 -5.34 -10.85 22.80
C ALA A 99 -4.12 -11.21 23.67
N ALA A 100 -4.29 -12.08 24.68
CA ALA A 100 -3.19 -12.48 25.55
C ALA A 100 -2.06 -13.17 24.79
N ILE A 101 -2.39 -14.11 23.90
CA ILE A 101 -1.40 -14.81 23.06
C ILE A 101 -0.77 -13.85 22.03
N TYR A 102 -1.55 -12.96 21.43
CA TYR A 102 -1.06 -11.91 20.53
C TYR A 102 -0.04 -11.01 21.23
N PHE A 103 -0.38 -10.45 22.40
CA PHE A 103 0.51 -9.56 23.14
C PHE A 103 1.79 -10.29 23.57
N LEU A 104 1.67 -11.55 24.01
CA LEU A 104 2.84 -12.38 24.31
C LEU A 104 3.74 -12.51 23.07
N PHE A 105 3.17 -12.84 21.91
CA PHE A 105 3.94 -12.99 20.68
C PHE A 105 4.61 -11.67 20.27
N TYR A 106 3.85 -10.57 20.19
CA TYR A 106 4.35 -9.25 19.82
C TYR A 106 5.47 -8.76 20.75
N ILE A 107 5.28 -8.87 22.07
CA ILE A 107 6.30 -8.48 23.07
C ILE A 107 7.55 -9.35 22.92
N THR A 108 7.41 -10.65 22.63
CA THR A 108 8.58 -11.52 22.47
C THR A 108 9.38 -11.16 21.21
N VAL A 109 8.72 -10.82 20.09
CA VAL A 109 9.37 -10.32 18.88
C VAL A 109 10.09 -8.99 19.15
N MET A 110 9.40 -8.04 19.79
CA MET A 110 9.99 -6.76 20.19
C MET A 110 11.19 -6.93 21.12
N ALA A 111 11.07 -7.80 22.14
CA ALA A 111 12.14 -8.05 23.09
C ALA A 111 13.37 -8.64 22.39
N TYR A 112 13.16 -9.57 21.45
CA TYR A 112 14.26 -10.13 20.66
C TYR A 112 15.02 -9.06 19.86
N ILE A 113 14.28 -8.22 19.11
CA ILE A 113 14.88 -7.14 18.29
C ILE A 113 15.57 -6.11 19.18
N GLY A 114 14.91 -5.67 20.25
CA GLY A 114 15.45 -4.67 21.18
C GLY A 114 16.71 -5.13 21.90
N ILE A 115 16.77 -6.40 22.32
CA ILE A 115 17.94 -6.98 23.00
C ILE A 115 19.10 -7.22 22.01
N THR A 116 18.80 -7.70 20.80
CA THR A 116 19.83 -8.17 19.85
C THR A 116 20.39 -7.03 18.98
N TYR A 117 19.54 -6.10 18.53
CA TYR A 117 19.88 -5.10 17.52
C TYR A 117 19.76 -3.66 18.01
N ASN A 118 19.07 -3.41 19.15
CA ASN A 118 18.83 -2.06 19.71
C ASN A 118 18.26 -1.05 18.68
N ASN A 119 17.45 -1.54 17.73
CA ASN A 119 17.01 -0.79 16.56
C ASN A 119 15.48 -0.58 16.56
N ILE A 120 14.93 -0.18 17.72
CA ILE A 120 13.49 0.08 17.89
C ILE A 120 13.29 1.55 18.27
N THR A 121 12.56 2.29 17.44
CA THR A 121 12.10 3.65 17.77
C THR A 121 10.65 3.65 18.25
N LYS A 122 10.21 4.75 18.88
CA LYS A 122 8.84 4.89 19.39
C LYS A 122 7.79 4.89 18.26
N SER A 123 8.10 5.49 17.11
CA SER A 123 7.22 5.50 15.95
C SER A 123 7.07 4.09 15.37
N ASP A 124 8.17 3.34 15.23
CA ASP A 124 8.13 1.96 14.72
C ASP A 124 7.23 1.05 15.58
N ILE A 125 7.19 1.27 16.90
CA ILE A 125 6.30 0.53 17.81
C ILE A 125 4.84 0.82 17.51
N LEU A 126 4.47 2.07 17.25
CA LEU A 126 3.08 2.44 16.99
C LEU A 126 2.61 1.86 15.65
N ASP A 127 3.42 2.02 14.62
CA ASP A 127 3.13 1.60 13.25
C ASP A 127 3.01 0.07 13.18
N SER A 128 3.98 -0.65 13.76
CA SER A 128 3.95 -2.11 13.83
C SER A 128 2.85 -2.65 14.74
N LEU A 129 2.50 -1.96 15.85
CA LEU A 129 1.39 -2.37 16.70
C LEU A 129 0.06 -2.27 15.94
N LEU A 130 -0.20 -1.16 15.25
CA LEU A 130 -1.42 -0.98 14.48
C LEU A 130 -1.54 -2.04 13.38
N TYR A 131 -0.44 -2.26 12.63
CA TYR A 131 -0.33 -3.30 11.62
C TYR A 131 -0.62 -4.69 12.19
N THR A 132 0.07 -5.08 13.26
CA THR A 132 -0.08 -6.42 13.85
C THR A 132 -1.44 -6.61 14.55
N VAL A 133 -2.08 -5.56 15.09
CA VAL A 133 -3.47 -5.67 15.56
C VAL A 133 -4.40 -6.10 14.43
N LEU A 134 -4.29 -5.49 13.25
CA LEU A 134 -5.16 -5.79 12.11
C LEU A 134 -4.78 -7.09 11.40
N CYS A 135 -3.49 -7.42 11.31
CA CYS A 135 -3.00 -8.57 10.54
C CYS A 135 -2.78 -9.83 11.38
N TRP A 136 -2.67 -9.71 12.71
CA TRP A 136 -2.37 -10.82 13.62
C TRP A 136 -3.50 -11.07 14.61
N PHE A 137 -3.78 -10.11 15.49
CA PHE A 137 -4.74 -10.28 16.58
C PHE A 137 -6.15 -10.58 16.07
N ILE A 138 -6.65 -9.75 15.14
CA ILE A 138 -8.00 -9.92 14.58
C ILE A 138 -8.11 -11.27 13.85
N PRO A 139 -7.17 -11.66 12.96
CA PRO A 139 -7.17 -12.99 12.35
C PRO A 139 -7.12 -14.16 13.32
N PHE A 140 -6.40 -14.04 14.44
CA PHE A 140 -6.42 -15.06 15.50
C PHE A 140 -7.81 -15.24 16.09
N PHE A 141 -8.47 -14.15 16.44
CA PHE A 141 -9.84 -14.19 16.97
C PHE A 141 -10.82 -14.79 15.97
N TYR A 142 -10.73 -14.40 14.69
CA TYR A 142 -11.57 -14.93 13.61
C TYR A 142 -11.37 -16.42 13.40
N SER A 143 -10.13 -16.90 13.50
CA SER A 143 -9.77 -18.30 13.36
C SER A 143 -10.44 -19.18 14.42
N ILE A 144 -10.44 -18.74 15.69
CA ILE A 144 -11.13 -19.47 16.78
C ILE A 144 -12.63 -19.62 16.45
N ILE A 145 -13.28 -18.53 16.04
CA ILE A 145 -14.71 -18.55 15.70
C ILE A 145 -14.96 -19.49 14.52
N LEU A 146 -14.16 -19.38 13.46
CA LEU A 146 -14.30 -20.20 12.26
C LEU A 146 -14.21 -21.69 12.58
N GLY A 147 -13.16 -22.11 13.29
CA GLY A 147 -12.96 -23.51 13.65
C GLY A 147 -14.08 -24.06 14.53
N TYR A 148 -14.54 -23.25 15.49
CA TYR A 148 -15.69 -23.60 16.32
C TYR A 148 -16.97 -23.77 15.49
N LEU A 149 -17.25 -22.89 14.52
CA LEU A 149 -18.43 -22.98 13.67
C LEU A 149 -18.41 -24.17 12.73
N VAL A 150 -17.25 -24.46 12.12
CA VAL A 150 -17.06 -25.60 11.21
C VAL A 150 -17.32 -26.91 11.96
N TYR A 151 -16.66 -27.11 13.10
CA TYR A 151 -16.85 -28.34 13.89
C TYR A 151 -18.28 -28.48 14.39
N ARG A 152 -18.89 -27.38 14.88
CA ARG A 152 -20.27 -27.41 15.37
C ARG A 152 -21.30 -27.73 14.29
N SER A 153 -21.03 -27.34 13.05
CA SER A 153 -21.93 -27.59 11.92
C SER A 153 -21.75 -29.00 11.34
N LEU A 154 -20.53 -29.54 11.35
CA LEU A 154 -20.18 -30.85 10.79
C LEU A 154 -19.27 -31.65 11.75
N PRO A 155 -19.78 -32.14 12.90
CA PRO A 155 -18.94 -32.82 13.89
C PRO A 155 -18.28 -34.08 13.31
N GLY A 156 -16.98 -34.26 13.57
CA GLY A 156 -16.21 -35.44 13.14
C GLY A 156 -14.93 -35.10 12.39
N ILE A 157 -14.22 -36.12 11.88
CA ILE A 157 -12.90 -35.93 11.25
C ILE A 157 -12.93 -35.01 10.02
N TYR A 158 -14.03 -35.02 9.27
CA TYR A 158 -14.21 -34.17 8.09
C TYR A 158 -14.20 -32.67 8.42
N SER A 159 -14.57 -32.27 9.64
CA SER A 159 -14.46 -30.86 10.05
C SER A 159 -13.02 -30.36 10.02
N TYR A 160 -12.05 -31.18 10.45
CA TYR A 160 -10.64 -30.80 10.44
C TYR A 160 -10.08 -30.70 9.02
N LEU A 161 -10.51 -31.58 8.11
CA LEU A 161 -10.16 -31.48 6.69
C LEU A 161 -10.74 -30.21 6.06
N ILE A 162 -11.99 -29.88 6.35
CA ILE A 162 -12.63 -28.64 5.89
C ILE A 162 -11.92 -27.42 6.48
N MET A 163 -11.53 -27.45 7.76
CA MET A 163 -10.75 -26.36 8.36
C MET A 163 -9.42 -26.14 7.64
N ILE A 164 -8.68 -27.21 7.34
CA ILE A 164 -7.42 -27.10 6.57
C ILE A 164 -7.68 -26.52 5.18
N PHE A 165 -8.75 -26.97 4.51
CA PHE A 165 -9.13 -26.44 3.19
C PHE A 165 -9.50 -24.94 3.26
N LEU A 166 -10.35 -24.55 4.20
CA LEU A 166 -10.73 -23.14 4.43
C LEU A 166 -9.53 -22.28 4.83
N TRP A 167 -8.61 -22.84 5.61
CA TRP A 167 -7.35 -22.21 5.96
C TRP A 167 -6.50 -21.94 4.71
N PHE A 168 -6.30 -22.91 3.82
CA PHE A 168 -5.65 -22.68 2.52
C PHE A 168 -6.39 -21.63 1.67
N LEU A 169 -7.73 -21.65 1.66
CA LEU A 169 -8.55 -20.69 0.90
C LEU A 169 -8.60 -19.28 1.49
N THR A 170 -8.20 -19.09 2.75
CA THR A 170 -8.19 -17.76 3.40
C THR A 170 -6.77 -17.28 3.61
N MET A 171 -5.79 -17.98 3.03
CA MET A 171 -4.38 -17.63 3.14
C MET A 171 -3.91 -16.71 2.04
N PRO A 172 -2.97 -15.78 2.32
CA PRO A 172 -2.44 -14.88 1.30
C PRO A 172 -1.82 -15.61 0.09
N TYR A 173 -1.36 -16.85 0.27
CA TYR A 173 -0.77 -17.68 -0.80
C TYR A 173 -1.75 -18.07 -1.91
N ASN A 174 -3.05 -18.12 -1.63
CA ASN A 174 -4.04 -18.54 -2.64
C ASN A 174 -4.11 -17.58 -3.83
N SER A 175 -3.92 -16.29 -3.58
CA SER A 175 -3.94 -15.21 -4.56
C SER A 175 -2.59 -15.08 -5.24
N MET A 176 -1.49 -15.39 -4.53
CA MET A 176 -0.14 -15.49 -5.11
C MET A 176 -0.02 -16.63 -6.12
N LEU A 177 -0.54 -17.82 -5.78
CA LEU A 177 -0.51 -18.98 -6.66
C LEU A 177 -1.57 -18.93 -7.78
N GLY A 178 -2.40 -17.88 -7.82
CA GLY A 178 -3.42 -17.68 -8.84
C GLY A 178 -4.64 -18.60 -8.72
N PHE A 179 -4.83 -19.30 -7.60
CA PHE A 179 -6.03 -20.12 -7.37
C PHE A 179 -7.30 -19.28 -7.19
N ILE A 180 -7.15 -18.07 -6.64
CA ILE A 180 -8.24 -17.11 -6.47
C ILE A 180 -7.79 -15.75 -7.06
N PRO A 181 -8.63 -15.08 -7.88
CA PRO A 181 -8.31 -13.73 -8.36
C PRO A 181 -8.00 -12.78 -7.21
N GLN A 182 -6.96 -11.94 -7.34
CA GLN A 182 -6.53 -11.02 -6.28
C GLN A 182 -7.67 -10.11 -5.79
N THR A 183 -8.57 -9.70 -6.68
CA THR A 183 -9.78 -8.94 -6.37
C THR A 183 -10.67 -9.63 -5.34
N LEU A 184 -10.86 -10.95 -5.44
CA LEU A 184 -11.64 -11.73 -4.48
C LEU A 184 -10.78 -12.15 -3.28
N GLY A 185 -9.55 -12.60 -3.53
CA GLY A 185 -8.62 -13.06 -2.52
C GLY A 185 -8.35 -11.99 -1.47
N GLY A 186 -8.13 -10.74 -1.90
CA GLY A 186 -7.91 -9.60 -1.02
C GLY A 186 -9.01 -9.40 0.03
N TRP A 187 -10.27 -9.76 -0.24
CA TRP A 187 -11.35 -9.68 0.75
C TRP A 187 -11.41 -10.90 1.67
N LEU A 188 -11.04 -12.07 1.17
CA LEU A 188 -11.16 -13.36 1.88
C LEU A 188 -9.95 -13.68 2.77
N ILE A 189 -8.81 -13.02 2.55
CA ILE A 189 -7.56 -13.31 3.27
C ILE A 189 -7.69 -13.00 4.78
N ASN A 190 -7.46 -14.02 5.61
CA ASN A 190 -7.42 -13.94 7.06
C ASN A 190 -5.99 -13.78 7.57
N GLY A 191 -5.42 -12.59 7.35
CA GLY A 191 -4.00 -12.29 7.57
C GLY A 191 -3.61 -11.05 6.77
N ASP A 192 -2.34 -10.94 6.37
CA ASP A 192 -1.89 -9.84 5.53
C ASP A 192 -2.26 -10.07 4.04
N PRO A 193 -3.15 -9.25 3.44
CA PRO A 193 -3.47 -9.36 2.01
C PRO A 193 -2.34 -8.91 1.08
N ASN A 194 -1.31 -8.21 1.58
CA ASN A 194 -0.24 -7.60 0.79
C ASN A 194 1.06 -8.43 0.73
N MET A 195 0.97 -9.75 0.89
CA MET A 195 2.15 -10.62 0.99
C MET A 195 3.11 -10.53 -0.21
N ILE A 196 2.61 -10.20 -1.41
CA ILE A 196 3.43 -10.00 -2.62
C ILE A 196 4.36 -8.78 -2.46
N LEU A 197 3.90 -7.74 -1.76
CA LEU A 197 4.64 -6.48 -1.62
C LEU A 197 5.74 -6.51 -0.57
N ILE A 198 5.71 -7.50 0.32
CA ILE A 198 6.85 -7.84 1.19
C ILE A 198 8.10 -8.14 0.34
N PHE A 199 7.90 -8.59 -0.91
CA PHE A 199 8.96 -8.91 -1.86
C PHE A 199 9.00 -7.97 -3.08
N SER A 200 8.14 -6.95 -3.16
CA SER A 200 7.98 -6.13 -4.37
C SER A 200 8.78 -4.82 -4.38
N SER A 201 8.71 -4.17 -5.53
CA SER A 201 9.29 -2.88 -5.89
C SER A 201 8.72 -1.65 -5.17
N SER A 202 7.67 -1.79 -4.34
CA SER A 202 7.03 -0.68 -3.58
C SER A 202 7.15 -0.83 -2.05
N PRO A 203 8.37 -0.81 -1.49
CA PRO A 203 8.64 -1.01 -0.05
C PRO A 203 8.06 0.09 0.86
N LEU A 204 7.64 1.23 0.32
CA LEU A 204 7.02 2.34 1.06
C LEU A 204 5.66 1.97 1.68
N GLU A 205 4.98 0.95 1.17
CA GLU A 205 3.66 0.50 1.65
C GLU A 205 3.74 -0.71 2.61
N SER A 206 4.95 -1.16 2.97
CA SER A 206 5.15 -2.46 3.64
C SER A 206 4.50 -2.61 5.03
N LEU A 207 4.44 -1.54 5.82
CA LEU A 207 3.76 -1.49 7.12
C LEU A 207 2.48 -0.63 7.10
N GLU A 208 2.17 -0.01 5.96
CA GLU A 208 1.09 0.96 5.85
C GLU A 208 -0.27 0.27 5.82
N ILE A 209 -1.21 0.82 6.60
CA ILE A 209 -2.59 0.33 6.64
C ILE A 209 -3.47 1.28 5.86
N ASN A 210 -3.89 0.84 4.68
CA ASN A 210 -4.87 1.55 3.89
C ASN A 210 -6.31 1.41 4.46
N LYS A 211 -7.22 2.25 3.97
CA LYS A 211 -8.65 2.21 4.37
C LYS A 211 -9.30 0.85 4.08
N GLY A 212 -8.88 0.17 3.01
CA GLY A 212 -9.40 -1.14 2.61
C GLY A 212 -9.20 -2.22 3.67
N TYR A 213 -8.09 -2.22 4.42
CA TYR A 213 -7.87 -3.17 5.53
C TYR A 213 -9.01 -3.07 6.56
N TYR A 214 -9.42 -1.86 6.93
CA TYR A 214 -10.50 -1.66 7.88
C TYR A 214 -11.84 -2.17 7.33
N PHE A 215 -12.15 -1.90 6.07
CA PHE A 215 -13.35 -2.42 5.41
C PHE A 215 -13.33 -3.95 5.32
N GLN A 216 -12.19 -4.56 5.04
CA GLN A 216 -12.03 -6.01 5.04
C GLN A 216 -12.26 -6.61 6.43
N ARG A 217 -11.67 -6.03 7.49
CA ARG A 217 -11.90 -6.51 8.85
C ARG A 217 -13.35 -6.32 9.27
N ALA A 218 -14.00 -5.21 8.92
CA ALA A 218 -15.42 -5.03 9.15
C ALA A 218 -16.26 -6.08 8.41
N PHE A 219 -15.96 -6.34 7.13
CA PHE A 219 -16.58 -7.39 6.33
C PHE A 219 -16.49 -8.76 7.02
N MET A 220 -15.28 -9.20 7.36
CA MET A 220 -15.03 -10.49 8.01
C MET A 220 -15.68 -10.58 9.39
N PHE A 221 -15.61 -9.52 10.20
CA PHE A 221 -16.24 -9.46 11.51
C PHE A 221 -17.75 -9.68 11.41
N LEU A 222 -18.42 -8.92 10.54
CA LEU A 222 -19.87 -9.02 10.36
C LEU A 222 -20.27 -10.40 9.82
N LEU A 223 -19.48 -10.97 8.91
CA LEU A 223 -19.72 -12.30 8.37
C LEU A 223 -19.60 -13.39 9.47
N LEU A 224 -18.52 -13.38 10.25
CA LEU A 224 -18.29 -14.39 11.27
C LEU A 224 -19.23 -14.27 12.47
N ILE A 225 -19.55 -13.05 12.91
CA ILE A 225 -20.49 -12.83 14.01
C ILE A 225 -21.92 -13.15 13.58
N SER A 226 -22.31 -12.84 12.34
CA SER A 226 -23.62 -13.25 11.80
C SER A 226 -23.72 -14.77 11.68
N ALA A 227 -22.70 -15.45 11.15
CA ALA A 227 -22.63 -16.91 11.10
C ALA A 227 -22.70 -17.52 12.51
N TYR A 228 -21.93 -17.00 13.46
CA TYR A 228 -21.99 -17.45 14.86
C TYR A 228 -23.37 -17.27 15.47
N THR A 229 -24.01 -16.12 15.24
CA THR A 229 -25.35 -15.85 15.74
C THR A 229 -26.38 -16.79 15.11
N LEU A 230 -26.25 -17.08 13.81
CA LEU A 230 -27.15 -17.97 13.08
C LEU A 230 -27.05 -19.41 13.60
N VAL A 231 -25.84 -19.92 13.86
CA VAL A 231 -25.65 -21.28 14.41
C VAL A 231 -26.13 -21.36 15.86
N MET A 232 -25.74 -20.42 16.72
CA MET A 232 -26.06 -20.48 18.16
C MET A 232 -27.54 -20.15 18.46
N TYR A 233 -28.16 -19.26 17.69
CA TYR A 233 -29.53 -18.77 17.94
C TYR A 233 -30.53 -19.16 16.85
N ARG A 234 -30.29 -20.26 16.12
CA ARG A 234 -31.15 -20.75 15.02
C ARG A 234 -32.65 -20.85 15.32
N ARG A 235 -33.02 -21.02 16.60
CA ARG A 235 -34.43 -21.13 17.08
C ARG A 235 -35.07 -19.77 17.41
N ASP A 236 -34.28 -18.73 17.69
CA ASP A 236 -34.76 -17.38 18.01
C ASP A 236 -34.95 -16.61 16.70
N ARG A 237 -36.21 -16.44 16.28
CA ARG A 237 -36.56 -15.81 14.99
C ARG A 237 -35.97 -14.40 14.86
N THR A 238 -36.00 -13.61 15.93
CA THR A 238 -35.52 -12.22 15.89
C THR A 238 -34.02 -12.17 15.68
N LYS A 239 -33.25 -12.93 16.48
CA LYS A 239 -31.78 -12.97 16.34
C LYS A 239 -31.35 -13.58 15.01
N ARG A 240 -32.06 -14.60 14.54
CA ARG A 240 -31.80 -15.23 13.24
C ARG A 240 -32.03 -14.26 12.09
N ASN A 241 -33.16 -13.57 12.06
CA ASN A 241 -33.46 -12.62 10.98
C ASN A 241 -32.47 -11.45 10.98
N LEU A 242 -32.10 -10.95 12.17
CA LEU A 242 -31.06 -9.93 12.30
C LEU A 242 -29.71 -10.45 11.76
N ALA A 243 -29.31 -11.67 12.11
CA ALA A 243 -28.07 -12.27 11.61
C ALA A 243 -28.07 -12.41 10.09
N ILE A 244 -29.18 -12.85 9.48
CA ILE A 244 -29.31 -12.93 8.02
C ILE A 244 -29.19 -11.55 7.39
N ALA A 245 -29.87 -10.53 7.92
CA ALA A 245 -29.77 -9.16 7.42
C ALA A 245 -28.34 -8.63 7.52
N THR A 246 -27.66 -8.85 8.65
CA THR A 246 -26.25 -8.47 8.83
C THR A 246 -25.32 -9.22 7.87
N MET A 247 -25.59 -10.51 7.60
CA MET A 247 -24.82 -11.29 6.64
C MET A 247 -24.97 -10.74 5.22
N VAL A 248 -26.20 -10.37 4.82
CA VAL A 248 -26.45 -9.72 3.51
C VAL A 248 -25.72 -8.38 3.42
N ILE A 249 -25.80 -7.54 4.45
CA ILE A 249 -25.07 -6.26 4.49
C ILE A 249 -23.56 -6.49 4.38
N SER A 250 -23.02 -7.47 5.10
CA SER A 250 -21.60 -7.85 5.02
C SER A 250 -21.21 -8.21 3.59
N LEU A 251 -21.98 -9.05 2.91
CA LEU A 251 -21.71 -9.48 1.53
C LEU A 251 -21.78 -8.35 0.50
N LEU A 252 -22.45 -7.22 0.81
CA LEU A 252 -22.47 -6.04 -0.05
C LEU A 252 -21.23 -5.14 0.08
N ILE A 253 -20.44 -5.27 1.16
CA ILE A 253 -19.26 -4.43 1.40
C ILE A 253 -18.24 -4.55 0.26
N PRO A 254 -17.81 -5.75 -0.17
CA PRO A 254 -16.84 -5.88 -1.26
C PRO A 254 -17.29 -5.28 -2.59
N THR A 255 -18.60 -5.19 -2.83
CA THR A 255 -19.18 -4.66 -4.07
C THR A 255 -19.40 -3.15 -4.06
N LEU A 256 -19.59 -2.55 -2.88
CA LEU A 256 -19.92 -1.13 -2.74
C LEU A 256 -18.75 -0.28 -2.23
N SER A 257 -17.74 -0.90 -1.61
CA SER A 257 -16.56 -0.19 -1.12
C SER A 257 -15.67 0.24 -2.28
N PRO A 258 -15.33 1.54 -2.42
CA PRO A 258 -14.32 1.97 -3.38
C PRO A 258 -12.90 1.55 -2.93
N TYR A 259 -12.72 1.26 -1.64
CA TYR A 259 -11.44 0.88 -1.05
C TYR A 259 -11.14 -0.60 -1.26
N VAL A 260 -9.97 -0.87 -1.84
CA VAL A 260 -9.43 -2.21 -2.04
C VAL A 260 -8.56 -2.61 -0.84
N PRO A 261 -8.75 -3.82 -0.27
CA PRO A 261 -8.04 -4.26 0.92
C PRO A 261 -6.64 -4.81 0.65
N TYR A 262 -6.28 -4.97 -0.63
CA TYR A 262 -4.98 -5.43 -1.07
C TYR A 262 -4.36 -4.35 -1.93
N ILE A 263 -3.05 -4.33 -2.03
CA ILE A 263 -2.27 -3.45 -2.87
C ILE A 263 -1.71 -4.31 -4.01
N THR A 264 -1.89 -3.83 -5.24
CA THR A 264 -1.27 -4.40 -6.42
C THR A 264 0.08 -3.73 -6.64
N GLY A 265 1.08 -4.53 -6.94
CA GLY A 265 2.38 -4.06 -7.40
C GLY A 265 2.89 -5.03 -8.46
N SER A 266 3.63 -4.51 -9.42
CA SER A 266 4.39 -5.36 -10.33
C SER A 266 5.77 -5.62 -9.74
N ASP A 267 6.31 -6.81 -9.98
CA ASP A 267 7.72 -7.12 -9.71
C ASP A 267 8.66 -6.25 -10.58
N THR A 268 8.13 -5.67 -11.67
CA THR A 268 8.85 -4.76 -12.57
C THR A 268 8.36 -3.33 -12.38
N LEU A 269 9.25 -2.41 -11.97
CA LEU A 269 8.97 -0.99 -12.04
C LEU A 269 8.58 -0.60 -13.47
N GLY A 270 7.48 0.13 -13.61
CA GLY A 270 7.08 0.77 -14.87
C GLY A 270 8.14 1.76 -15.35
N GLN A 271 8.19 2.01 -16.66
CA GLN A 271 9.04 3.06 -17.21
C GLN A 271 8.35 4.41 -16.95
N ALA A 272 8.70 5.09 -15.86
CA ALA A 272 8.38 6.52 -15.67
C ALA A 272 9.28 7.41 -16.54
N VAL A 273 9.51 7.00 -17.79
CA VAL A 273 10.37 7.67 -18.77
C VAL A 273 9.52 7.96 -19.99
N PHE A 274 9.59 9.19 -20.47
CA PHE A 274 8.89 9.59 -21.68
C PHE A 274 9.56 8.96 -22.92
N HIS A 275 8.77 8.22 -23.68
CA HIS A 275 9.17 7.64 -24.97
C HIS A 275 8.15 8.01 -26.05
N TYR A 276 8.61 8.40 -27.23
CA TYR A 276 7.76 8.63 -28.40
C TYR A 276 8.40 8.03 -29.65
N ASN A 277 7.59 7.76 -30.67
CA ASN A 277 8.06 7.30 -31.97
C ASN A 277 8.53 8.51 -32.78
N ASP A 278 9.75 8.47 -33.31
CA ASP A 278 10.36 9.54 -34.12
C ASP A 278 9.54 9.91 -35.37
N GLU A 279 8.62 9.04 -35.81
CA GLU A 279 7.68 9.29 -36.91
C GLU A 279 6.56 10.29 -36.54
N ILE A 280 6.34 10.56 -35.26
CA ILE A 280 5.31 11.50 -34.79
C ILE A 280 5.86 12.92 -34.87
N GLN A 281 5.22 13.76 -35.67
CA GLN A 281 5.54 15.20 -35.70
C GLN A 281 5.06 15.87 -34.40
N LEU A 282 6.02 16.35 -33.61
CA LEU A 282 5.76 17.06 -32.36
C LEU A 282 5.57 18.56 -32.63
N ASN A 283 4.44 19.11 -32.17
CA ASN A 283 4.17 20.54 -32.21
C ASN A 283 4.40 21.15 -30.81
N THR A 284 5.64 21.59 -30.56
CA THR A 284 6.13 22.02 -29.24
C THR A 284 6.25 23.55 -29.10
N GLY A 285 5.88 24.30 -30.14
CA GLY A 285 5.96 25.76 -30.20
C GLY A 285 4.87 26.47 -29.39
N TYR A 286 4.82 26.21 -28.09
CA TYR A 286 3.91 26.86 -27.16
C TYR A 286 4.60 27.08 -25.80
N LYS A 287 4.03 27.97 -24.98
CA LYS A 287 4.47 28.24 -23.61
C LYS A 287 3.29 28.10 -22.66
N VAL A 288 3.54 27.51 -21.50
CA VAL A 288 2.60 27.53 -20.37
C VAL A 288 3.13 28.50 -19.31
N ASN A 289 2.28 29.43 -18.88
CA ASN A 289 2.68 30.44 -17.88
C ASN A 289 2.39 29.97 -16.45
N GLN A 290 1.26 29.28 -16.26
CA GLN A 290 0.82 28.78 -14.97
C GLN A 290 0.06 27.46 -15.15
N TYR A 291 0.26 26.56 -14.18
CA TYR A 291 -0.56 25.37 -13.96
C TYR A 291 -1.31 25.52 -12.64
N THR A 292 -2.61 25.20 -12.69
CA THR A 292 -3.44 25.07 -11.50
C THR A 292 -3.98 23.65 -11.45
N PHE A 293 -3.59 22.88 -10.44
CA PHE A 293 -3.97 21.48 -10.27
C PHE A 293 -4.97 21.31 -9.12
N HIS A 294 -5.94 20.43 -9.32
CA HIS A 294 -6.79 19.90 -8.26
C HIS A 294 -6.63 18.38 -8.23
N LEU A 295 -5.98 17.88 -7.18
CA LEU A 295 -5.61 16.48 -7.05
C LEU A 295 -6.60 15.73 -6.14
N ASN A 296 -7.01 14.55 -6.56
CA ASN A 296 -7.81 13.63 -5.77
C ASN A 296 -7.19 12.22 -5.76
N HIS A 297 -6.96 11.70 -4.56
CA HIS A 297 -6.28 10.44 -4.32
C HIS A 297 -6.74 9.73 -3.03
N GLY A 298 -6.47 8.44 -2.92
CA GLY A 298 -6.66 7.67 -1.69
C GLY A 298 -7.91 6.79 -1.65
N GLU A 299 -8.56 6.56 -2.79
CA GLU A 299 -9.73 5.68 -2.90
C GLU A 299 -9.36 4.22 -3.22
N SER A 300 -8.41 3.96 -4.13
CA SER A 300 -8.03 2.59 -4.50
C SER A 300 -6.60 2.49 -5.03
N ASN A 301 -6.11 1.28 -5.29
CA ASN A 301 -4.76 1.06 -5.85
C ASN A 301 -4.57 1.81 -7.16
N HIS A 302 -3.45 2.51 -7.28
CA HIS A 302 -3.05 3.25 -8.48
C HIS A 302 -4.05 4.32 -8.94
N TYR A 303 -5.15 4.53 -8.20
CA TYR A 303 -6.17 5.49 -8.57
C TYR A 303 -5.73 6.89 -8.16
N PHE A 304 -5.56 7.72 -9.17
CA PHE A 304 -5.24 9.12 -9.03
C PHE A 304 -5.95 9.89 -10.14
N ARG A 305 -6.70 10.91 -9.74
CA ARG A 305 -7.43 11.77 -10.67
C ARG A 305 -7.08 13.21 -10.36
N TYR A 306 -6.94 14.00 -11.41
CA TYR A 306 -6.75 15.43 -11.25
C TYR A 306 -7.38 16.20 -12.40
N THR A 307 -7.72 17.45 -12.10
CA THR A 307 -7.92 18.46 -13.14
C THR A 307 -6.70 19.38 -13.17
N VAL A 308 -6.39 19.89 -14.36
CA VAL A 308 -5.33 20.86 -14.57
C VAL A 308 -5.80 21.95 -15.52
N ASP A 309 -5.64 23.19 -15.08
CA ASP A 309 -5.80 24.38 -15.90
C ASP A 309 -4.42 24.92 -16.28
N MET A 310 -4.17 25.06 -17.58
CA MET A 310 -2.91 25.55 -18.13
C MET A 310 -3.14 26.84 -18.89
N ASP A 311 -2.50 27.93 -18.46
CA ASP A 311 -2.53 29.19 -19.19
C ASP A 311 -1.53 29.13 -20.34
N ILE A 312 -2.03 28.87 -21.56
CA ILE A 312 -1.23 28.55 -22.73
C ILE A 312 -1.20 29.69 -23.76
N GLU A 313 -0.03 29.89 -24.37
CA GLU A 313 0.19 30.72 -25.55
C GLU A 313 0.91 29.89 -26.62
N SER A 314 0.27 29.65 -27.76
CA SER A 314 0.74 28.78 -28.83
C SER A 314 1.03 29.52 -30.13
N GLN A 315 2.06 29.08 -30.85
CA GLN A 315 2.38 29.56 -32.20
C GLN A 315 1.55 28.87 -33.30
N SER A 316 0.94 27.73 -32.96
CA SER A 316 0.19 26.86 -33.87
C SER A 316 -1.19 26.52 -33.29
N ASP A 317 -2.14 26.24 -34.18
CA ASP A 317 -3.47 25.76 -33.79
C ASP A 317 -3.45 24.26 -33.41
N GLN A 318 -2.31 23.60 -33.56
CA GLN A 318 -2.07 22.23 -33.10
C GLN A 318 -0.90 22.21 -32.12
N ILE A 319 -1.06 21.54 -30.99
CA ILE A 319 0.00 21.32 -29.99
C ILE A 319 0.16 19.84 -29.67
N SER A 320 1.33 19.48 -29.13
CA SER A 320 1.64 18.16 -28.61
C SER A 320 2.04 18.26 -27.16
N LEU A 321 1.33 17.57 -26.27
CA LEU A 321 1.64 17.43 -24.86
C LEU A 321 2.28 16.08 -24.60
N ALA A 322 3.27 16.02 -23.72
CA ALA A 322 3.78 14.77 -23.16
C ALA A 322 2.95 14.36 -21.95
N LEU A 323 2.48 13.12 -21.94
CA LEU A 323 1.75 12.50 -20.85
C LEU A 323 1.95 10.98 -20.90
N LEU A 324 2.42 10.38 -19.81
CA LEU A 324 2.69 8.94 -19.74
C LEU A 324 1.44 8.11 -20.09
N GLU A 325 1.63 6.98 -20.77
CA GLU A 325 0.57 6.06 -21.24
C GLU A 325 -0.41 5.64 -20.14
N ASP A 326 0.08 5.53 -18.90
CA ASP A 326 -0.73 5.22 -17.73
C ASP A 326 -1.80 6.28 -17.39
N PHE A 327 -1.67 7.50 -17.90
CA PHE A 327 -2.55 8.63 -17.59
C PHE A 327 -3.49 8.92 -18.75
N GLN A 328 -4.78 8.69 -18.56
CA GLN A 328 -5.83 8.88 -19.55
C GLN A 328 -6.46 10.28 -19.41
N VAL A 329 -6.58 11.00 -20.54
CA VAL A 329 -7.36 12.25 -20.61
C VAL A 329 -8.83 11.89 -20.76
N LEU A 330 -9.66 12.26 -19.78
CA LEU A 330 -11.10 12.03 -19.76
C LEU A 330 -11.86 13.13 -20.51
N SER A 331 -11.43 14.38 -20.36
CA SER A 331 -12.01 15.53 -21.03
C SER A 331 -10.95 16.62 -21.24
N ALA A 332 -11.17 17.44 -22.28
CA ALA A 332 -10.31 18.57 -22.62
C ALA A 332 -11.15 19.74 -23.12
N SER A 333 -10.81 20.95 -22.71
CA SER A 333 -11.44 22.17 -23.23
C SER A 333 -10.53 23.38 -23.16
N LEU A 334 -10.65 24.31 -24.11
CA LEU A 334 -9.99 25.62 -24.07
C LEU A 334 -11.06 26.70 -23.93
N ASN A 335 -10.97 27.54 -22.89
CA ASN A 335 -11.96 28.59 -22.60
C ASN A 335 -13.41 28.02 -22.64
N GLU A 336 -13.63 26.88 -21.97
CA GLU A 336 -14.90 26.12 -21.92
C GLU A 336 -15.34 25.48 -23.26
N ARG A 337 -14.60 25.65 -24.36
CA ARG A 337 -14.90 24.96 -25.64
C ARG A 337 -14.26 23.57 -25.66
N PRO A 338 -15.03 22.50 -25.89
CA PRO A 338 -14.50 21.14 -25.86
C PRO A 338 -13.50 20.89 -27.00
N ILE A 339 -12.42 20.18 -26.68
CA ILE A 339 -11.39 19.73 -27.62
C ILE A 339 -11.36 18.20 -27.58
N VAL A 340 -11.19 17.56 -28.74
CA VAL A 340 -11.02 16.11 -28.82
C VAL A 340 -9.53 15.77 -28.79
N PRO A 341 -9.02 15.13 -27.72
CA PRO A 341 -7.63 14.72 -27.67
C PRO A 341 -7.36 13.51 -28.56
N THR A 342 -6.25 13.53 -29.30
CA THR A 342 -5.75 12.38 -30.06
C THR A 342 -4.53 11.80 -29.34
N ARG A 343 -4.60 10.53 -28.93
CA ARG A 343 -3.52 9.86 -28.19
C ARG A 343 -2.61 9.06 -29.12
N LEU A 344 -1.30 9.27 -28.99
CA LEU A 344 -0.24 8.59 -29.73
C LEU A 344 0.87 8.14 -28.76
N GLY A 345 0.68 7.01 -28.07
CA GLY A 345 1.61 6.54 -27.03
C GLY A 345 1.67 7.52 -25.85
N ASN A 346 2.86 8.05 -25.54
CA ASN A 346 3.02 9.08 -24.50
C ASN A 346 2.69 10.51 -24.97
N VAL A 347 2.22 10.69 -26.21
CA VAL A 347 1.91 12.02 -26.75
C VAL A 347 0.40 12.21 -26.84
N VAL A 348 -0.09 13.36 -26.39
CA VAL A 348 -1.47 13.83 -26.59
C VAL A 348 -1.44 15.01 -27.55
N GLN A 349 -2.06 14.87 -28.71
CA GLN A 349 -2.22 15.96 -29.66
C GLN A 349 -3.58 16.64 -29.46
N LEU A 350 -3.57 17.97 -29.51
CA LEU A 350 -4.75 18.81 -29.36
C LEU A 350 -4.82 19.81 -30.52
N GLU A 351 -6.02 19.97 -31.06
CA GLU A 351 -6.36 21.07 -31.97
C GLU A 351 -7.02 22.18 -31.15
N LEU A 352 -6.31 23.31 -31.01
CA LEU A 352 -6.74 24.44 -30.24
C LEU A 352 -7.69 25.32 -31.08
N PRO A 353 -8.89 25.68 -30.56
CA PRO A 353 -9.79 26.60 -31.26
C PRO A 353 -9.25 28.04 -31.27
N GLU A 354 -8.38 28.38 -30.32
CA GLU A 354 -7.72 29.68 -30.17
C GLU A 354 -6.28 29.47 -29.71
N ARG A 355 -5.36 30.36 -30.09
CA ARG A 355 -3.92 30.22 -29.75
C ARG A 355 -3.57 30.62 -28.33
N ILE A 356 -4.47 31.32 -27.64
CA ILE A 356 -4.27 31.83 -26.28
C ILE A 356 -5.52 31.51 -25.49
N GLY A 357 -5.35 30.99 -24.28
CA GLY A 357 -6.45 30.71 -23.37
C GLY A 357 -6.05 29.81 -22.21
N THR A 358 -7.04 29.38 -21.46
CA THR A 358 -6.86 28.41 -20.38
C THR A 358 -7.30 27.04 -20.87
N LEU A 359 -6.34 26.13 -21.01
CA LEU A 359 -6.56 24.74 -21.41
C LEU A 359 -6.82 23.90 -20.16
N HIS A 360 -8.07 23.48 -20.00
CA HIS A 360 -8.53 22.58 -18.96
C HIS A 360 -8.41 21.13 -19.43
N LEU A 361 -7.79 20.27 -18.62
CA LEU A 361 -7.75 18.83 -18.83
C LEU A 361 -8.18 18.11 -17.56
N GLU A 362 -8.98 17.07 -17.74
CA GLU A 362 -9.27 16.11 -16.69
C GLU A 362 -8.54 14.80 -16.98
N VAL A 363 -7.73 14.34 -16.03
CA VAL A 363 -6.84 13.19 -16.21
C VAL A 363 -7.01 12.19 -15.08
N GLU A 364 -6.97 10.90 -15.41
CA GLU A 364 -7.05 9.80 -14.46
C GLU A 364 -6.01 8.74 -14.79
N THR A 365 -5.43 8.11 -13.76
CA THR A 365 -4.68 6.86 -13.89
C THR A 365 -5.24 5.79 -12.96
N ARG A 366 -5.05 4.52 -13.35
CA ARG A 366 -5.33 3.32 -12.55
C ARG A 366 -4.21 2.28 -12.65
N THR A 367 -3.08 2.65 -13.26
CA THR A 367 -2.00 1.72 -13.61
C THR A 367 -0.62 2.24 -13.25
N TYR A 368 -0.47 3.54 -12.96
CA TYR A 368 0.81 4.12 -12.59
C TYR A 368 1.30 3.57 -11.24
N GLN A 369 2.34 2.73 -11.31
CA GLN A 369 2.76 1.89 -10.18
C GLN A 369 3.33 2.66 -8.99
N ALA A 370 3.83 3.87 -9.22
CA ALA A 370 4.37 4.73 -8.17
C ALA A 370 3.28 5.41 -7.32
N ILE A 371 2.02 5.04 -7.53
CA ILE A 371 0.85 5.45 -6.73
C ILE A 371 0.28 4.21 -6.05
N GLY A 372 0.39 4.16 -4.73
CA GLY A 372 -0.32 3.22 -3.87
C GLY A 372 -1.50 3.89 -3.16
N PRO A 373 -2.26 3.18 -2.31
CA PRO A 373 -3.38 3.80 -1.59
C PRO A 373 -2.98 4.81 -0.51
N THR A 374 -1.76 4.73 0.03
CA THR A 374 -1.26 5.63 1.06
C THR A 374 0.02 6.36 0.64
N THR A 375 0.59 6.00 -0.50
CA THR A 375 1.84 6.55 -1.04
C THR A 375 1.67 7.04 -2.48
N LEU A 376 2.45 8.05 -2.85
CA LEU A 376 2.45 8.60 -4.20
C LEU A 376 3.80 9.26 -4.49
N GLN A 377 4.38 8.96 -5.65
CA GLN A 377 5.64 9.57 -6.09
C GLN A 377 5.47 10.16 -7.49
N LEU A 378 5.16 11.45 -7.52
CA LEU A 378 5.08 12.27 -8.72
C LEU A 378 6.32 13.15 -8.77
N ILE A 379 7.23 12.88 -9.70
CA ILE A 379 8.51 13.59 -9.82
C ILE A 379 8.45 14.58 -10.98
N ALA A 380 9.14 15.72 -10.84
CA ALA A 380 9.11 16.80 -11.84
C ALA A 380 9.56 16.36 -13.24
N THR A 381 10.47 15.38 -13.30
CA THR A 381 11.10 14.87 -14.54
C THR A 381 10.24 13.86 -15.31
N SER A 382 9.12 13.42 -14.74
CA SER A 382 8.23 12.43 -15.33
C SER A 382 6.98 13.12 -15.87
N ALA A 383 6.54 12.73 -17.07
CA ALA A 383 5.33 13.24 -17.72
C ALA A 383 4.03 12.68 -17.09
N TRP A 384 3.92 12.70 -15.74
CA TRP A 384 2.69 12.37 -15.03
C TRP A 384 1.63 13.46 -15.18
N TYR A 385 2.05 14.67 -15.52
CA TYR A 385 1.21 15.80 -15.90
C TYR A 385 1.48 16.20 -17.35
N PRO A 386 0.52 16.87 -18.03
CA PRO A 386 0.75 17.39 -19.38
C PRO A 386 1.87 18.43 -19.35
N MET A 387 2.99 18.12 -19.97
CA MET A 387 4.16 19.01 -20.08
C MET A 387 4.62 19.13 -21.53
N ASN A 388 5.57 20.02 -21.82
CA ASN A 388 6.18 20.08 -23.13
C ASN A 388 6.98 18.80 -23.45
N PRO A 389 6.76 18.14 -24.59
CA PRO A 389 7.55 16.97 -25.00
C PRO A 389 9.06 17.18 -24.99
N LEU A 390 9.54 18.40 -25.29
CA LEU A 390 10.98 18.69 -25.22
C LEU A 390 11.51 18.62 -23.78
N GLU A 391 10.72 19.11 -22.82
CA GLU A 391 11.03 19.05 -21.39
C GLU A 391 10.99 17.60 -20.89
N ALA A 392 10.00 16.82 -21.31
CA ALA A 392 9.89 15.40 -20.94
C ALA A 392 11.05 14.54 -21.47
N MET A 393 11.58 14.87 -22.65
CA MET A 393 12.70 14.14 -23.28
C MET A 393 14.05 14.44 -22.65
N ASP A 394 14.31 15.70 -22.31
CA ASP A 394 15.55 16.16 -21.68
C ASP A 394 15.25 17.22 -20.61
N PRO A 395 14.76 16.80 -19.43
CA PRO A 395 14.37 17.73 -18.37
C PRO A 395 15.53 18.58 -17.86
N TYR A 396 16.77 18.11 -18.04
CA TYR A 396 17.96 18.81 -17.57
C TYR A 396 18.33 19.97 -18.49
N SER A 397 18.33 19.77 -19.81
CA SER A 397 18.75 20.83 -20.75
C SER A 397 17.60 21.66 -21.33
N GLN A 398 16.38 21.10 -21.36
CA GLN A 398 15.21 21.75 -21.97
C GLN A 398 14.17 22.22 -20.95
N GLY A 399 14.30 21.84 -19.67
CA GLY A 399 13.34 22.20 -18.62
C GLY A 399 13.12 23.70 -18.49
N VAL A 400 11.87 24.12 -18.29
CA VAL A 400 11.49 25.52 -18.10
C VAL A 400 10.92 25.72 -16.70
N LYS A 401 11.20 26.88 -16.09
CA LYS A 401 10.56 27.26 -14.82
C LYS A 401 9.16 27.79 -15.08
N GLU A 402 8.17 27.12 -14.51
CA GLU A 402 6.75 27.46 -14.64
C GLU A 402 6.16 27.72 -13.25
N LYS A 403 5.03 28.43 -13.19
CA LYS A 403 4.32 28.68 -11.93
C LYS A 403 3.32 27.55 -11.66
N TYR A 404 3.34 27.01 -10.45
CA TYR A 404 2.43 25.95 -10.01
C TYR A 404 1.58 26.39 -8.82
N GLU A 405 0.29 26.04 -8.88
CA GLU A 405 -0.65 26.05 -7.76
C GLU A 405 -1.30 24.67 -7.70
N ILE A 406 -1.14 23.96 -6.59
CA ILE A 406 -1.61 22.57 -6.44
C ILE A 406 -2.50 22.49 -5.21
N TYR A 407 -3.77 22.20 -5.45
CA TYR A 407 -4.77 21.96 -4.43
C TYR A 407 -4.97 20.47 -4.22
N TRP A 408 -5.02 20.06 -2.96
CA TRP A 408 -5.35 18.69 -2.58
C TRP A 408 -6.79 18.62 -2.05
N ASP A 409 -7.67 18.01 -2.83
CA ASP A 409 -9.11 18.05 -2.56
C ASP A 409 -9.55 16.96 -1.57
N SER A 410 -8.77 15.88 -1.42
CA SER A 410 -9.09 14.81 -0.49
C SER A 410 -8.85 15.23 0.97
N ALA A 411 -9.75 14.87 1.87
CA ALA A 411 -9.62 15.22 3.29
C ALA A 411 -8.38 14.57 3.93
N LYS A 412 -7.43 15.42 4.38
CA LYS A 412 -6.20 15.06 5.11
C LYS A 412 -5.30 14.09 4.34
N PRO A 413 -4.50 14.57 3.37
CA PRO A 413 -3.46 13.75 2.77
C PRO A 413 -2.52 13.19 3.85
N ASN A 414 -1.93 12.02 3.58
CA ASN A 414 -0.72 11.62 4.28
C ASN A 414 0.36 12.68 4.06
N ARG A 415 1.44 12.67 4.84
CA ARG A 415 2.50 13.67 4.72
C ARG A 415 3.03 13.71 3.26
N ILE A 416 2.97 14.90 2.65
CA ILE A 416 3.51 15.16 1.31
C ILE A 416 4.75 16.03 1.46
N LEU A 417 5.87 15.56 0.91
CA LEU A 417 7.05 16.38 0.65
C LEU A 417 6.98 16.91 -0.78
N SER A 418 7.36 18.17 -0.96
CA SER A 418 7.34 18.83 -2.27
C SER A 418 8.51 19.79 -2.40
N ASN A 419 8.87 20.11 -3.64
CA ASN A 419 9.76 21.22 -3.98
C ASN A 419 9.05 22.59 -3.98
N LEU A 420 7.73 22.61 -3.84
CA LEU A 420 6.91 23.81 -3.73
C LEU A 420 6.68 24.22 -2.26
N ALA A 421 6.41 25.49 -2.03
CA ALA A 421 6.07 26.00 -0.70
C ALA A 421 4.66 25.53 -0.29
N HIS A 422 4.46 25.24 1.00
CA HIS A 422 3.19 24.75 1.57
C HIS A 422 2.56 25.81 2.50
N PRO A 423 1.92 26.86 1.96
CA PRO A 423 1.36 27.97 2.76
C PRO A 423 0.12 27.59 3.58
N SER A 424 -0.60 26.52 3.23
CA SER A 424 -1.78 26.05 3.95
C SER A 424 -1.92 24.53 3.81
N GLU A 425 -2.73 23.88 4.65
CA GLU A 425 -2.84 22.40 4.69
C GLU A 425 -3.03 21.74 3.32
N ASN A 426 -3.77 22.37 2.41
CA ASN A 426 -4.18 21.77 1.13
C ASN A 426 -3.60 22.48 -0.10
N LEU A 427 -2.64 23.40 0.05
CA LEU A 427 -2.09 24.18 -1.07
C LEU A 427 -0.57 24.10 -1.12
N TRP A 428 -0.04 23.72 -2.28
CA TRP A 428 1.37 23.86 -2.64
C TRP A 428 1.52 24.85 -3.78
N THR A 429 2.47 25.78 -3.68
CA THR A 429 2.69 26.80 -4.72
C THR A 429 4.14 27.23 -4.83
N GLY A 430 4.56 27.60 -6.04
CA GLY A 430 5.91 28.08 -6.30
C GLY A 430 6.25 28.12 -7.78
N VAL A 431 7.53 28.33 -8.07
CA VAL A 431 8.09 28.31 -9.43
C VAL A 431 9.19 27.25 -9.46
N ALA A 432 9.06 26.25 -10.35
CA ALA A 432 9.95 25.08 -10.40
C ALA A 432 10.11 24.56 -11.84
N PHE A 433 11.05 23.64 -12.06
CA PHE A 433 11.23 22.90 -13.34
C PHE A 433 10.29 21.67 -13.42
N GLY A 434 9.06 21.84 -12.94
CA GLY A 434 8.11 20.75 -12.69
C GLY A 434 7.78 20.56 -11.21
N PRO A 435 6.57 20.11 -10.89
CA PRO A 435 6.18 19.83 -9.50
C PRO A 435 6.64 18.43 -9.07
N THR A 436 7.27 18.37 -7.89
CA THR A 436 7.57 17.13 -7.16
C THR A 436 6.59 16.99 -6.01
N LEU A 437 5.89 15.85 -5.92
CA LEU A 437 5.01 15.48 -4.81
C LEU A 437 5.34 14.04 -4.37
N LEU A 438 5.85 13.90 -3.16
CA LEU A 438 6.19 12.62 -2.54
C LEU A 438 5.34 12.42 -1.29
N MET A 439 4.29 11.62 -1.42
CA MET A 439 3.41 11.23 -0.31
C MET A 439 3.90 9.91 0.29
N GLY A 440 4.11 9.90 1.61
CA GLY A 440 4.53 8.71 2.37
C GLY A 440 5.62 9.02 3.40
N GLU A 441 6.17 7.96 3.99
CA GLU A 441 7.22 8.04 5.02
C GLU A 441 8.61 8.30 4.40
N PHE A 442 8.91 9.59 4.19
CA PHE A 442 10.20 10.07 3.74
C PHE A 442 10.92 10.85 4.85
N GLU A 443 12.22 10.62 4.97
CA GLU A 443 13.14 11.39 5.80
C GLU A 443 13.81 12.50 4.98
N HIS A 444 14.20 13.58 5.65
CA HIS A 444 14.80 14.76 5.05
C HIS A 444 16.00 15.21 5.87
N GLU A 445 17.20 15.15 5.28
CA GLU A 445 18.47 15.53 5.90
C GLU A 445 19.20 16.53 4.99
N GLY A 446 19.17 17.81 5.35
CA GLY A 446 19.76 18.87 4.52
C GLY A 446 19.07 18.98 3.16
N HIS A 447 19.74 18.58 2.08
CA HIS A 447 19.20 18.57 0.71
C HIS A 447 18.83 17.17 0.21
N LEU A 448 18.89 16.16 1.09
CA LEU A 448 18.62 14.76 0.77
C LEU A 448 17.24 14.38 1.26
N VAL A 449 16.43 13.82 0.37
CA VAL A 449 15.16 13.17 0.70
C VAL A 449 15.26 11.70 0.37
N PHE A 450 14.95 10.83 1.33
CA PHE A 450 15.04 9.39 1.14
C PHE A 450 13.95 8.65 1.90
N PRO A 451 13.55 7.46 1.45
CA PRO A 451 12.46 6.75 2.08
C PRO A 451 12.91 6.16 3.42
N ARG A 452 12.04 6.19 4.44
CA ARG A 452 12.36 5.82 5.84
C ARG A 452 12.87 4.38 6.02
N TYR A 453 12.54 3.47 5.11
CA TYR A 453 13.08 2.10 5.11
C TYR A 453 14.58 2.02 4.72
N LYS A 454 15.21 3.14 4.36
CA LYS A 454 16.65 3.27 4.12
C LYS A 454 17.32 4.05 5.24
N THR A 455 18.41 3.49 5.78
CA THR A 455 19.27 4.18 6.75
C THR A 455 20.08 5.29 6.08
N LEU A 456 20.29 6.41 6.77
CA LEU A 456 21.16 7.50 6.33
C LEU A 456 22.55 7.02 5.89
N ASP A 457 23.20 6.13 6.65
CA ASP A 457 24.52 5.56 6.29
C ASP A 457 24.55 4.83 4.93
N ARG A 458 23.41 4.24 4.53
CA ARG A 458 23.29 3.57 3.23
C ARG A 458 23.12 4.60 2.13
N ILE A 459 22.33 5.64 2.37
CA ILE A 459 22.13 6.75 1.45
C ILE A 459 23.44 7.51 1.20
N GLN A 460 24.19 7.81 2.26
CA GLN A 460 25.50 8.47 2.17
C GLN A 460 26.51 7.64 1.37
N ARG A 461 26.52 6.31 1.53
CA ARG A 461 27.37 5.42 0.71
C ARG A 461 26.99 5.42 -0.78
N ILE A 462 25.70 5.52 -1.09
CA ILE A 462 25.25 5.64 -2.48
C ILE A 462 25.71 7.00 -3.04
N GLN A 463 25.50 8.08 -2.29
CA GLN A 463 25.92 9.41 -2.67
C GLN A 463 27.43 9.50 -2.93
N GLN A 464 28.26 8.95 -2.05
CA GLN A 464 29.72 8.89 -2.26
C GLN A 464 30.08 8.17 -3.56
N GLY A 465 29.43 7.04 -3.85
CA GLY A 465 29.65 6.33 -5.12
C GLY A 465 29.21 7.13 -6.35
N VAL A 466 28.15 7.93 -6.24
CA VAL A 466 27.74 8.86 -7.31
C VAL A 466 28.76 9.99 -7.48
N GLU A 467 29.25 10.58 -6.40
CA GLU A 467 30.29 11.62 -6.43
C GLU A 467 31.59 11.11 -7.08
N ASP A 468 32.00 9.88 -6.78
CA ASP A 468 33.14 9.22 -7.42
C ASP A 468 32.93 9.05 -8.93
N ILE A 469 31.72 8.67 -9.38
CA ILE A 469 31.38 8.57 -10.80
C ILE A 469 31.52 9.94 -11.50
N PHE A 470 31.00 11.02 -10.88
CA PHE A 470 31.16 12.38 -11.42
C PHE A 470 32.62 12.79 -11.50
N LYS A 471 33.41 12.49 -10.46
CA LYS A 471 34.85 12.81 -10.43
C LYS A 471 35.61 12.11 -11.56
N ASP A 472 35.36 10.83 -11.77
CA ASP A 472 36.00 10.05 -12.82
C ASP A 472 35.59 10.51 -14.22
N ASN A 473 34.30 10.76 -14.44
CA ASN A 473 33.79 11.24 -15.73
C ASN A 473 34.21 12.68 -16.03
N ASN A 474 34.22 13.59 -15.04
CA ASN A 474 34.76 14.95 -15.20
C ASN A 474 36.23 14.94 -15.63
N LYS A 475 37.03 14.05 -15.05
CA LYS A 475 38.43 13.86 -15.47
C LYS A 475 38.53 13.31 -16.90
N LYS A 476 37.71 12.31 -17.24
CA LYS A 476 37.71 11.65 -18.56
C LYS A 476 37.28 12.58 -19.68
N TYR A 477 36.22 13.36 -19.47
CA TYR A 477 35.62 14.23 -20.49
C TYR A 477 36.03 15.70 -20.37
N ALA A 478 36.97 16.02 -19.47
CA ALA A 478 37.41 17.39 -19.17
C ALA A 478 36.23 18.35 -18.91
N ALA A 479 35.28 17.91 -18.09
CA ALA A 479 34.07 18.64 -17.74
C ALA A 479 34.01 18.94 -16.24
N SER A 480 33.05 19.76 -15.83
CA SER A 480 32.82 20.14 -14.43
C SER A 480 31.35 19.93 -14.03
N ALA A 481 30.74 18.83 -14.47
CA ALA A 481 29.38 18.49 -14.13
C ALA A 481 29.26 18.14 -12.64
N GLN A 482 28.14 18.48 -12.03
CA GLN A 482 27.84 18.20 -10.62
C GLN A 482 26.38 17.76 -10.51
N LEU A 483 26.06 17.06 -9.43
CA LEU A 483 24.68 16.79 -9.07
C LEU A 483 23.92 18.10 -8.80
N PRO A 484 22.65 18.19 -9.22
CA PRO A 484 21.73 19.20 -8.73
C PRO A 484 21.71 19.27 -7.19
N PRO A 485 21.38 20.45 -6.62
CA PRO A 485 21.50 20.67 -5.18
C PRO A 485 20.55 19.79 -4.37
N ASN A 486 19.33 19.55 -4.84
CA ASN A 486 18.35 18.73 -4.13
C ASN A 486 18.35 17.30 -4.70
N VAL A 487 18.46 16.30 -3.84
CA VAL A 487 18.55 14.89 -4.26
C VAL A 487 17.46 14.08 -3.58
N TYR A 488 16.63 13.45 -4.41
CA TYR A 488 15.49 12.64 -4.00
C TYR A 488 15.75 11.17 -4.35
N TYR A 489 15.70 10.30 -3.34
CA TYR A 489 15.72 8.87 -3.55
C TYR A 489 14.29 8.35 -3.70
N VAL A 490 13.96 7.85 -4.89
CA VAL A 490 12.58 7.47 -5.28
C VAL A 490 12.55 6.07 -5.88
N THR A 491 11.41 5.41 -5.80
CA THR A 491 11.19 4.07 -6.37
C THR A 491 10.36 4.09 -7.64
N THR A 492 10.16 5.27 -8.25
CA THR A 492 9.33 5.46 -9.45
C THR A 492 9.92 4.81 -10.70
N PHE A 493 11.24 4.66 -10.79
CA PHE A 493 11.95 4.07 -11.92
C PHE A 493 13.30 3.47 -11.48
N TYR A 494 13.93 2.66 -12.33
CA TYR A 494 15.31 2.22 -12.16
C TYR A 494 16.27 3.21 -12.81
N GLY A 495 17.26 3.69 -12.06
CA GLY A 495 18.32 4.55 -12.59
C GLY A 495 18.35 5.95 -12.00
N MET A 496 18.66 6.95 -12.85
CA MET A 496 18.65 8.37 -12.49
C MET A 496 17.94 9.26 -13.53
N GLN A 497 17.24 10.27 -13.05
CA GLN A 497 16.72 11.40 -13.83
C GLN A 497 17.07 12.71 -13.10
N ALA A 498 17.16 13.83 -13.82
CA ALA A 498 17.44 15.13 -13.21
C ALA A 498 16.85 16.28 -14.01
N ASN A 499 16.52 17.35 -13.31
CA ASN A 499 16.37 18.69 -13.86
C ASN A 499 17.48 19.59 -13.26
N PRO A 500 17.60 20.89 -13.59
CA PRO A 500 18.68 21.73 -13.07
C PRO A 500 18.71 21.89 -11.54
N ASP A 501 17.56 21.77 -10.86
CA ASP A 501 17.43 22.00 -9.42
C ASP A 501 17.36 20.69 -8.59
N GLU A 502 17.01 19.58 -9.22
CA GLU A 502 16.63 18.32 -8.57
C GLU A 502 17.21 17.09 -9.29
N ALA A 503 17.69 16.12 -8.51
CA ALA A 503 18.08 14.79 -8.99
C ALA A 503 17.22 13.70 -8.35
N TYR A 504 16.79 12.73 -9.13
CA TYR A 504 16.00 11.58 -8.69
C TYR A 504 16.80 10.31 -8.92
N ILE A 505 17.03 9.53 -7.85
CA ILE A 505 17.92 8.37 -7.87
C ILE A 505 17.22 7.15 -7.26
N TYR A 506 17.31 6.00 -7.92
CA TYR A 506 16.82 4.75 -7.35
C TYR A 506 17.69 4.29 -6.15
N PRO A 507 17.11 4.00 -4.97
CA PRO A 507 17.86 3.79 -3.72
C PRO A 507 18.65 2.47 -3.61
N ASN A 508 18.83 1.72 -4.70
CA ASN A 508 19.57 0.45 -4.70
C ASN A 508 20.57 0.27 -5.86
N ILE A 509 20.76 1.27 -6.74
CA ILE A 509 21.61 1.12 -7.93
C ILE A 509 22.56 2.31 -8.05
N TYR A 510 23.75 2.08 -8.64
CA TYR A 510 24.66 3.13 -9.08
C TYR A 510 24.41 3.46 -10.56
N PRO A 511 23.81 4.61 -10.89
CA PRO A 511 23.25 4.87 -12.22
C PRO A 511 24.30 5.46 -13.19
N ASN A 512 25.43 4.79 -13.41
CA ASN A 512 26.54 5.33 -14.21
C ASN A 512 26.13 5.66 -15.67
N GLU A 513 25.34 4.79 -16.32
CA GLU A 513 24.89 5.01 -17.70
C GLU A 513 23.95 6.23 -17.81
N ASP A 514 23.03 6.41 -16.87
CA ASP A 514 22.14 7.57 -16.85
C ASP A 514 22.91 8.86 -16.55
N ILE A 515 23.89 8.82 -15.64
CA ILE A 515 24.78 9.96 -15.36
C ILE A 515 25.52 10.37 -16.64
N LEU A 516 26.07 9.41 -17.38
CA LEU A 516 26.73 9.67 -18.66
C LEU A 516 25.76 10.29 -19.68
N ARG A 517 24.53 9.75 -19.79
CA ARG A 517 23.52 10.25 -20.73
C ARG A 517 23.11 11.68 -20.42
N VAL A 518 22.86 12.00 -19.14
CA VAL A 518 22.31 13.30 -18.72
C VAL A 518 23.39 14.39 -18.65
N PHE A 519 24.55 14.11 -18.06
CA PHE A 519 25.55 15.13 -17.76
C PHE A 519 26.73 15.17 -18.74
N TYR A 520 26.94 14.10 -19.51
CA TYR A 520 28.03 13.97 -20.47
C TYR A 520 27.53 13.51 -21.84
N PRO A 521 26.51 14.18 -22.43
CA PRO A 521 25.93 13.73 -23.69
C PRO A 521 27.00 13.70 -24.78
N GLN A 522 27.23 12.51 -25.35
CA GLN A 522 28.09 12.39 -26.52
C GLN A 522 27.43 13.12 -27.69
N LYS A 523 28.15 14.05 -28.33
CA LYS A 523 27.67 14.67 -29.58
C LYS A 523 27.43 13.55 -30.60
N LYS A 524 26.19 13.45 -31.12
CA LYS A 524 25.88 12.58 -32.26
C LYS A 524 26.82 12.93 -33.42
N GLY A 525 27.87 12.13 -33.64
CA GLY A 525 28.85 12.37 -34.71
C GLY A 525 30.24 11.74 -34.50
N GLU A 526 30.62 11.38 -33.28
CA GLU A 526 31.91 10.70 -33.01
C GLU A 526 31.65 9.26 -32.55
N ARG A 527 31.61 8.33 -33.51
CA ARG A 527 31.73 6.88 -33.26
C ARG A 527 32.97 6.36 -33.95
#